data_AF-A0A1S4D1S6-F1
#
_entry.id   AF-A0A1S4D1S6-F1
#
_cell.length_a   1.000
_cell.length_b   1.000
_cell.length_c   1.000
_cell.angle_alpha   90.00
_cell.angle_beta   90.00
_cell.angle_gamma   90.00
#
_symmetry.space_group_name_H-M   'P 1'
#
loop_
_entity.id
_entity.type
_entity.pdbx_description
1 polymer ?
#
loop_
_entity_poly.entity_id
_entity_poly.type
_entity_poly.pdbx_seq_one_letter_code
_entity_poly.pdbx_strand_id
1 'polypeptide(L)'
;MAHMLRNLRVPPNSASLEEARTRTFEFFRMCCRSIPQIMEIYNLDDVVSPSQLRSAAAAHVRKNASVTDPRVIDMLLFKGMEELKNIVDHSKQRHHIIGQYVVGNQGLVQDLAPNDQGLSSFLKNFYSSNYS
;
A
#
# COMPACT_ATOMS: atom_id res chain seq x y z
N MET A 1 7.90 17.96 -7.97
CA MET A 1 7.79 16.79 -7.06
C MET A 1 8.92 15.78 -7.22
N ALA A 2 9.47 15.53 -8.43
CA ALA A 2 10.63 14.65 -8.66
C ALA A 2 11.89 14.98 -7.83
N HIS A 3 12.02 16.22 -7.36
CA HIS A 3 13.15 16.67 -6.55
C HIS A 3 13.11 16.20 -5.08
N MET A 4 11.93 15.83 -4.55
CA MET A 4 11.79 15.34 -3.16
C MET A 4 12.29 13.90 -2.99
N LEU A 5 12.16 13.06 -4.02
CA LEU A 5 12.53 11.63 -3.99
C LEU A 5 13.98 11.37 -4.44
N ARG A 6 14.69 12.39 -4.95
CA ARG A 6 16.12 12.28 -5.33
C ARG A 6 17.06 12.12 -4.13
N ASN A 7 16.61 12.49 -2.93
CA ASN A 7 17.41 12.40 -1.70
C ASN A 7 16.85 11.37 -0.73
N LEU A 8 16.58 10.15 -1.19
CA LEU A 8 16.38 9.00 -0.31
C LEU A 8 17.72 8.62 0.32
N ARG A 9 18.22 9.48 1.21
CA ARG A 9 19.26 9.09 2.16
C ARG A 9 18.58 8.26 3.24
N VAL A 10 19.23 7.17 3.64
CA VAL A 10 18.83 6.41 4.83
C VAL A 10 18.72 7.41 5.99
N PRO A 11 17.51 7.71 6.50
CA PRO A 11 17.37 8.60 7.62
C PRO A 11 18.10 7.99 8.83
N PRO A 12 18.74 8.80 9.69
CA PRO A 12 19.27 8.26 10.93
C PRO A 12 18.12 7.60 11.70
N ASN A 13 18.34 6.42 12.30
CA ASN A 13 17.33 5.73 13.09
C ASN A 13 16.71 6.70 14.11
N SER A 14 15.38 6.73 14.17
CA SER A 14 14.62 7.53 15.11
C SER A 14 15.05 7.19 16.54
N ALA A 15 15.34 8.24 17.31
CA ALA A 15 15.73 8.11 18.71
C ALA A 15 14.54 7.77 19.61
N SER A 16 13.31 8.09 19.16
CA SER A 16 12.07 7.85 19.90
C SER A 16 10.91 7.43 19.00
N LEU A 17 9.87 6.87 19.61
CA LEU A 17 8.62 6.53 18.92
C LEU A 17 7.91 7.76 18.36
N GLU A 18 8.04 8.91 19.03
CA GLU A 18 7.43 10.17 18.59
C GLU A 18 8.07 10.69 17.30
N GLU A 19 9.40 10.59 17.19
CA GLU A 19 10.11 10.93 15.96
C GLU A 19 9.68 10.01 14.81
N ALA A 20 9.64 8.70 15.05
CA ALA A 20 9.22 7.71 14.06
C ALA A 20 7.77 7.96 13.59
N ARG A 21 6.87 8.34 14.52
CA ARG A 21 5.49 8.71 14.23
C ARG A 21 5.40 9.96 13.37
N THR A 22 6.21 10.97 13.66
CA THR A 22 6.26 12.23 12.89
C THR A 22 6.68 11.95 11.45
N ARG A 23 7.77 11.18 11.27
CA ARG A 23 8.25 10.74 9.94
C ARG A 23 7.21 9.91 9.20
N THR A 24 6.45 9.07 9.91
CA THR A 24 5.34 8.29 9.32
C THR A 24 4.27 9.21 8.74
N PHE A 25 3.90 10.30 9.44
CA PHE A 25 2.94 11.25 8.91
C PHE A 25 3.48 12.08 7.74
N GLU A 26 4.76 12.44 7.75
CA GLU A 26 5.41 13.10 6.61
C GLU A 26 5.41 12.20 5.37
N PHE A 27 5.80 10.93 5.53
CA PHE A 27 5.72 9.93 4.48
C PHE A 27 4.28 9.77 3.94
N PHE A 28 3.29 9.64 4.82
CA PHE A 28 1.89 9.51 4.40
C PHE A 28 1.39 10.74 3.63
N ARG A 29 1.78 11.96 4.04
CA ARG A 29 1.48 13.19 3.31
C ARG A 29 2.16 13.19 1.93
N MET A 30 3.39 12.71 1.85
CA MET A 30 4.12 12.56 0.58
C MET A 30 3.38 11.62 -0.37
N CYS A 31 2.98 10.43 0.08
CA CYS A 31 2.15 9.51 -0.70
C CYS A 31 0.88 10.20 -1.21
N CYS A 32 0.13 10.86 -0.31
CA CYS A 32 -1.11 11.53 -0.67
C CYS A 32 -0.94 12.62 -1.73
N ARG A 33 0.19 13.34 -1.72
CA ARG A 33 0.53 14.39 -2.68
C ARG A 33 1.01 13.84 -4.02
N SER A 34 1.60 12.63 -4.03
CA SER A 34 2.02 11.95 -5.25
C SER A 34 0.87 11.29 -6.01
N ILE A 35 -0.23 10.94 -5.34
CA ILE A 35 -1.35 10.20 -5.95
C ILE A 35 -1.91 10.84 -7.23
N PRO A 36 -2.17 12.16 -7.32
CA PRO A 36 -2.64 12.76 -8.58
C PRO A 36 -1.71 12.48 -9.76
N GLN A 37 -0.40 12.57 -9.54
CA GLN A 37 0.59 12.26 -10.57
C GLN A 37 0.58 10.76 -10.91
N ILE A 38 0.45 9.87 -9.91
CA ILE A 38 0.37 8.42 -10.12
C ILE A 38 -0.88 8.05 -10.94
N MET A 39 -2.01 8.72 -10.70
CA MET A 39 -3.24 8.53 -11.48
C MET A 39 -3.01 8.79 -12.96
N GLU A 40 -2.36 9.92 -13.29
CA GLU A 40 -2.04 10.32 -14.66
C GLU A 40 -1.04 9.35 -15.32
N ILE A 41 0.06 9.04 -14.63
CA ILE A 41 1.13 8.16 -15.12
C ILE A 41 0.62 6.78 -15.53
N TYR A 42 -0.25 6.20 -14.70
CA TYR A 42 -0.75 4.84 -14.88
C TYR A 42 -2.17 4.80 -15.45
N ASN A 43 -2.74 5.94 -15.85
CA ASN A 43 -4.10 6.12 -16.39
C ASN A 43 -5.23 5.55 -15.51
N LEU A 44 -5.15 5.64 -14.19
CA LEU A 44 -5.97 4.84 -13.26
C LEU A 44 -7.44 5.29 -13.08
N ASP A 45 -7.88 6.36 -13.76
CA ASP A 45 -9.19 6.99 -13.54
C ASP A 45 -10.39 6.07 -13.86
N ASP A 46 -10.18 5.05 -14.70
CA ASP A 46 -11.19 4.05 -15.06
C ASP A 46 -11.37 2.94 -14.02
N VAL A 47 -10.41 2.76 -13.11
CA VAL A 47 -10.39 1.63 -12.16
C VAL A 47 -10.47 2.07 -10.70
N VAL A 48 -10.00 3.27 -10.36
CA VAL A 48 -9.95 3.72 -8.96
C VAL A 48 -10.01 5.24 -8.88
N SER A 49 -10.63 5.76 -7.81
CA SER A 49 -10.58 7.19 -7.51
C SER A 49 -9.34 7.56 -6.68
N PRO A 50 -8.86 8.82 -6.75
CA PRO A 50 -7.77 9.28 -5.88
C PRO A 50 -8.07 9.11 -4.39
N SER A 51 -9.35 9.18 -3.99
CA SER A 51 -9.77 8.97 -2.60
C SER A 51 -9.58 7.51 -2.15
N GLN A 52 -9.91 6.55 -3.02
CA GLN A 52 -9.69 5.13 -2.75
C GLN A 52 -8.19 4.81 -2.63
N LEU A 53 -7.34 5.37 -3.50
CA LEU A 53 -5.88 5.19 -3.37
C LEU A 53 -5.32 5.80 -2.07
N ARG A 54 -5.82 6.96 -1.63
CA ARG A 54 -5.45 7.54 -0.31
C ARG A 54 -5.88 6.63 0.83
N SER A 55 -7.05 6.01 0.70
CA SER A 55 -7.59 5.06 1.68
C SER A 55 -6.75 3.79 1.73
N ALA A 56 -6.33 3.26 0.58
CA ALA A 56 -5.41 2.13 0.47
C ALA A 56 -4.04 2.45 1.11
N ALA A 57 -3.45 3.60 0.79
CA ALA A 57 -2.21 4.04 1.43
C ALA A 57 -2.35 4.14 2.96
N ALA A 58 -3.48 4.66 3.46
CA ALA A 58 -3.75 4.74 4.89
C ALA A 58 -3.95 3.34 5.52
N ALA A 59 -4.58 2.40 4.81
CA ALA A 59 -4.71 1.02 5.25
C ALA A 59 -3.35 0.33 5.37
N HIS A 60 -2.42 0.57 4.44
CA HIS A 60 -1.05 0.04 4.52
C HIS A 60 -0.28 0.57 5.73
N VAL A 61 -0.41 1.86 6.05
CA VAL A 61 0.20 2.43 7.26
C VAL A 61 -0.43 1.80 8.51
N ARG A 62 -1.77 1.70 8.56
CA ARG A 62 -2.49 1.13 9.72
C ARG A 62 -2.25 -0.36 9.91
N LYS A 63 -1.96 -1.13 8.86
CA LYS A 63 -1.61 -2.57 8.94
C LYS A 63 -0.45 -2.81 9.90
N ASN A 64 0.45 -1.84 10.05
CA ASN A 64 1.62 -1.93 10.92
C ASN A 64 1.49 -1.06 12.19
N ALA A 65 0.29 -0.60 12.55
CA ALA A 65 0.09 0.31 13.68
C ALA A 65 0.41 -0.31 15.06
N SER A 66 0.46 -1.64 15.15
CA SER A 66 0.83 -2.36 16.37
C SER A 66 2.35 -2.40 16.62
N VAL A 67 3.17 -1.98 15.66
CA VAL A 67 4.63 -1.96 15.80
C VAL A 67 5.04 -0.83 16.74
N THR A 68 5.76 -1.18 17.80
CA THR A 68 6.21 -0.23 18.83
C THR A 68 7.71 0.07 18.79
N ASP A 69 8.53 -0.77 18.14
CA ASP A 69 9.97 -0.55 18.00
C ASP A 69 10.24 0.52 16.92
N PRO A 70 10.81 1.69 17.27
CA PRO A 70 11.10 2.76 16.32
C PRO A 70 11.98 2.32 15.15
N ARG A 71 12.92 1.40 15.38
CA ARG A 71 13.84 0.91 14.33
C ARG A 71 13.10 0.09 13.28
N VAL A 72 12.10 -0.69 13.71
CA VAL A 72 11.24 -1.45 12.80
C VAL A 72 10.34 -0.50 12.01
N ILE A 73 9.82 0.55 12.65
CA ILE A 73 9.04 1.60 11.98
C ILE A 73 9.89 2.28 10.90
N ASP A 74 11.12 2.69 11.22
CA ASP A 74 12.03 3.30 10.23
C ASP A 74 12.32 2.37 9.06
N MET A 75 12.52 1.07 9.30
CA MET A 75 12.71 0.09 8.22
C MET A 75 11.45 -0.02 7.34
N LEU A 76 10.25 0.00 7.93
CA LEU A 76 9.00 0.00 7.19
C LEU A 76 8.82 1.28 6.37
N LEU A 77 9.20 2.44 6.93
CA LEU A 77 9.19 3.71 6.22
C LEU A 77 10.17 3.71 5.05
N PHE A 78 11.37 3.17 5.23
CA PHE A 78 12.35 3.02 4.16
C PHE A 78 11.79 2.18 3.00
N LYS A 79 11.21 1.01 3.30
CA LYS A 79 10.55 0.17 2.30
C LYS A 79 9.39 0.89 1.61
N GLY A 80 8.59 1.64 2.36
CA GLY A 80 7.48 2.43 1.82
C GLY A 80 7.95 3.56 0.90
N MET A 81 9.06 4.22 1.24
CA MET A 81 9.66 5.26 0.43
C MET A 81 10.27 4.71 -0.86
N GLU A 82 10.95 3.57 -0.79
CA GLU A 82 11.48 2.85 -1.96
C GLU A 82 10.34 2.42 -2.90
N GLU A 83 9.26 1.87 -2.34
CA GLU A 83 8.08 1.51 -3.11
C GLU A 83 7.45 2.73 -3.80
N LEU A 84 7.25 3.84 -3.08
CA LEU A 84 6.73 5.08 -3.66
C LEU A 84 7.65 5.61 -4.76
N LYS A 85 8.96 5.53 -4.58
CA LYS A 85 9.95 5.90 -5.60
C LYS A 85 9.78 5.07 -6.85
N ASN A 86 9.72 3.74 -6.72
CA ASN A 86 9.55 2.84 -7.87
C ASN A 86 8.27 3.13 -8.65
N ILE A 87 7.19 3.52 -7.95
CA ILE A 87 5.93 3.93 -8.59
C ILE A 87 6.09 5.26 -9.32
N VAL A 88 6.65 6.28 -8.67
CA VAL A 88 6.79 7.63 -9.26
C VAL A 88 7.82 7.66 -10.40
N ASP A 89 8.91 6.91 -10.28
CA ASP A 89 9.97 6.78 -11.30
C ASP A 89 9.58 5.79 -12.43
N HIS A 90 8.32 5.31 -12.46
CA HIS A 90 7.80 4.38 -13.48
C HIS A 90 8.60 3.09 -13.61
N SER A 91 9.23 2.65 -12.51
CA SER A 91 9.92 1.36 -12.45
C SER A 91 8.93 0.20 -12.28
N LYS A 92 7.67 0.49 -11.93
CA LYS A 92 6.55 -0.46 -11.95
C LYS A 92 5.65 -0.22 -13.16
N GLN A 93 4.83 -1.22 -13.48
CA GLN A 93 3.79 -1.14 -14.52
C GLN A 93 2.39 -1.02 -13.92
N ARG A 94 1.43 -0.50 -14.70
CA ARG A 94 0.02 -0.29 -14.31
C ARG A 94 -0.60 -1.48 -13.58
N HIS A 95 -0.43 -2.69 -14.10
CA HIS A 95 -1.04 -3.89 -13.52
C HIS A 95 -0.53 -4.21 -12.11
N HIS A 96 0.71 -3.84 -11.77
CA HIS A 96 1.22 -3.97 -10.39
C HIS A 96 0.46 -3.05 -9.43
N ILE A 97 0.17 -1.83 -9.87
CA ILE A 97 -0.55 -0.84 -9.04
C ILE A 97 -1.99 -1.30 -8.81
N ILE A 98 -2.65 -1.76 -9.88
CA ILE A 98 -4.03 -2.27 -9.82
C ILE A 98 -4.11 -3.50 -8.90
N GLY A 99 -3.25 -4.50 -9.14
CA GLY A 99 -3.25 -5.73 -8.34
C GLY A 99 -2.99 -5.46 -6.86
N GLN A 100 -2.02 -4.59 -6.54
CA GLN A 100 -1.56 -4.39 -5.17
C GLN A 100 -2.44 -3.41 -4.37
N TYR A 101 -2.90 -2.31 -4.99
CA TYR A 101 -3.53 -1.19 -4.28
C TYR A 101 -4.99 -0.92 -4.64
N VAL A 102 -5.52 -1.53 -5.69
CA VAL A 102 -6.92 -1.36 -6.12
C VAL A 102 -7.74 -2.61 -5.80
N VAL A 103 -7.28 -3.78 -6.26
CA VAL A 103 -7.97 -5.05 -6.10
C VAL A 103 -7.66 -5.70 -4.73
N GLY A 104 -6.42 -5.55 -4.27
CA GLY A 104 -5.96 -6.13 -3.00
C GLY A 104 -5.94 -7.67 -3.04
N ASN A 105 -5.86 -8.29 -1.85
CA ASN A 105 -5.82 -9.75 -1.69
C ASN A 105 -7.09 -10.50 -2.14
N GLN A 106 -8.15 -9.80 -2.57
CA GLN A 106 -9.39 -10.43 -3.06
C GLN A 106 -9.31 -10.89 -4.52
N GLY A 107 -8.21 -10.60 -5.22
CA GLY A 107 -7.99 -11.09 -6.59
C GLY A 107 -8.95 -10.48 -7.63
N LEU A 108 -8.58 -10.56 -8.91
CA LEU A 108 -9.47 -10.18 -10.02
C LEU A 108 -10.61 -11.19 -10.22
N VAL A 109 -10.51 -12.36 -9.58
CA VAL A 109 -11.49 -13.43 -9.62
C VAL A 109 -12.28 -13.35 -8.32
N GLN A 110 -13.34 -12.56 -8.34
CA GLN A 110 -14.44 -12.79 -7.43
C GLN A 110 -15.01 -14.16 -7.80
N ASP A 111 -14.70 -15.18 -7.00
CA ASP A 111 -15.33 -16.51 -7.04
C ASP A 111 -16.83 -16.34 -6.70
N LEU A 112 -17.57 -15.72 -7.60
CA LEU A 112 -19.02 -15.58 -7.58
C LEU A 112 -19.64 -16.88 -8.07
N ALA A 113 -19.27 -18.01 -7.46
CA ALA A 113 -20.10 -19.19 -7.59
C ALA A 113 -21.47 -18.85 -6.97
N PRO A 114 -22.58 -18.96 -7.71
CA PRO A 114 -23.90 -18.61 -7.17
C PRO A 114 -24.31 -19.47 -5.95
N ASN A 115 -23.63 -20.60 -5.72
CA ASN A 115 -23.85 -21.51 -4.60
C ASN A 115 -23.13 -21.11 -3.31
N ASP A 116 -22.37 -20.01 -3.31
CA ASP A 116 -21.49 -19.62 -2.21
C ASP A 116 -22.09 -18.58 -1.25
N GLN A 117 -23.33 -18.15 -1.52
CA GLN A 117 -24.10 -17.26 -0.65
C GLN A 117 -24.59 -18.03 0.58
N GLY A 118 -23.89 -17.84 1.71
CA GLY A 118 -24.25 -18.43 3.01
C GLY A 118 -23.28 -19.49 3.53
N LEU A 119 -22.28 -19.89 2.75
CA LEU A 119 -21.21 -20.76 3.24
C LEU A 119 -20.22 -19.99 4.11
N SER A 120 -19.83 -20.58 5.24
CA SER A 120 -18.80 -20.02 6.11
C SER A 120 -17.46 -19.98 5.38
N SER A 121 -16.59 -19.03 5.75
CA SER A 121 -15.22 -18.95 5.23
C SER A 121 -14.46 -20.27 5.40
N PHE A 122 -14.69 -20.98 6.51
CA PHE A 122 -14.17 -22.32 6.75
C PHE A 122 -14.65 -23.32 5.68
N LEU A 123 -15.95 -23.41 5.39
CA LEU A 123 -16.48 -24.37 4.42
C LEU A 123 -15.97 -24.11 3.00
N LYS A 124 -15.83 -22.83 2.61
CA LYS A 124 -15.24 -22.45 1.33
C LYS A 124 -13.79 -22.93 1.23
N ASN A 125 -12.99 -22.66 2.25
CA ASN A 125 -11.58 -23.10 2.29
C ASN A 125 -11.46 -24.63 2.37
N PHE A 126 -12.38 -25.29 3.07
CA PHE A 126 -12.45 -26.74 3.17
C PHE A 126 -12.67 -27.41 1.81
N TYR A 127 -13.54 -26.84 0.97
CA TYR A 127 -13.79 -27.36 -0.38
C TYR A 127 -12.70 -26.98 -1.40
N SER A 128 -11.96 -25.88 -1.19
CA SER A 128 -10.89 -25.47 -2.10
C SER A 128 -9.60 -26.26 -1.88
N SER A 129 -9.05 -26.26 -0.67
CA SER A 129 -7.80 -26.96 -0.32
C SER A 129 -7.45 -26.78 1.16
N ASN A 130 -6.74 -27.77 1.74
CA ASN A 130 -6.22 -27.77 3.11
C ASN A 130 -5.21 -26.65 3.44
N TYR A 131 -4.76 -25.86 2.46
CA TYR A 131 -3.72 -24.84 2.63
C TYR A 131 -4.13 -23.44 2.13
N SER A 132 -5.44 -23.17 2.05
CA SER A 132 -6.00 -21.89 1.58
C SER A 132 -6.03 -20.82 2.66
#